data_AF-A0A0E0AVE6-F1
#
_entry.id   AF-A0A0E0AVE6-F1
#
_cell.length_a   1.000
_cell.length_b   1.000
_cell.length_c   1.000
_cell.angle_alpha   90.00
_cell.angle_beta   90.00
_cell.angle_gamma   90.00
#
_symmetry.space_group_name_H-M   'P 1'
#
loop_
_entity.id
_entity.type
_entity.pdbx_description
1 polymer ?
#
loop_
_entity_poly.entity_id
_entity_poly.type
_entity_poly.pdbx_seq_one_letter_code
_entity_poly.pdbx_strand_id
1 'polypeptide(L)'
;MAAKITVKPLNGAEEYLRWKESMLLVLYTAAVAHVLSDEPPPPPPAAAAAGWARDDAVCRGHILAALHDRIFPDYVRHGTARAAWEAVARAYDGAGALSAGVARRAFDDLEFYANAPLLEQIAHAEALNAATRLPLGDEDLAGALCEMLPGSVGGPASARSGGGATMRDVWRVARLVETRRVCREDMERHGRCWRCGKPGHHSSNCMG
;
A
#
# COMPACT_ATOMS: atom_id res chain seq x y z
N MET A 1 -9.04 22.88 -15.68
CA MET A 1 -9.48 22.66 -14.28
C MET A 1 -8.50 21.70 -13.64
N ALA A 2 -7.77 22.10 -12.60
CA ALA A 2 -6.99 21.16 -11.81
C ALA A 2 -7.96 20.25 -11.03
N ALA A 3 -7.71 18.94 -11.03
CA ALA A 3 -8.54 18.00 -10.29
C ALA A 3 -8.45 18.33 -8.79
N LYS A 4 -9.60 18.43 -8.11
CA LYS A 4 -9.66 18.66 -6.67
C LYS A 4 -9.24 17.37 -5.96
N ILE A 5 -7.99 17.31 -5.51
CA ILE A 5 -7.50 16.19 -4.69
C ILE A 5 -8.30 16.21 -3.38
N THR A 6 -9.02 15.14 -3.11
CA THR A 6 -9.80 14.97 -1.89
C THR A 6 -9.06 14.05 -0.95
N VAL A 7 -8.76 14.53 0.25
CA VAL A 7 -8.11 13.73 1.29
C VAL A 7 -9.17 13.20 2.24
N LYS A 8 -9.21 11.88 2.41
CA LYS A 8 -10.05 11.25 3.44
C LYS A 8 -9.56 11.71 4.82
N PRO A 9 -10.43 12.21 5.71
CA PRO A 9 -10.00 12.62 7.04
C PRO A 9 -9.30 11.48 7.81
N LEU A 10 -8.19 11.79 8.47
CA LEU A 10 -7.45 10.81 9.28
C LEU A 10 -8.29 10.38 10.49
N ASN A 11 -8.63 9.09 10.60
CA ASN A 11 -9.39 8.54 11.73
C ASN A 11 -8.72 7.34 12.43
N GLY A 12 -7.41 7.13 12.21
CA GLY A 12 -6.67 6.08 12.89
C GLY A 12 -5.45 5.61 12.11
N ALA A 13 -4.72 4.67 12.70
CA ALA A 13 -3.42 4.23 12.18
C ALA A 13 -3.52 3.48 10.83
N GLU A 14 -4.62 2.77 10.57
CA GLU A 14 -4.85 2.05 9.31
C GLU A 14 -4.95 3.00 8.10
N GLU A 15 -5.43 4.23 8.32
CA GLU A 15 -5.63 5.22 7.27
C GLU A 15 -4.42 6.14 7.09
N TYR A 16 -3.50 6.11 8.06
CA TYR A 16 -2.44 7.09 8.18
C TYR A 16 -1.53 7.16 6.97
N LEU A 17 -1.07 6.03 6.43
CA LEU A 17 -0.20 6.07 5.24
C LEU A 17 -0.88 6.72 4.04
N ARG A 18 -2.12 6.31 3.76
CA ARG A 18 -2.90 6.89 2.66
C ARG A 18 -3.13 8.37 2.89
N TRP A 19 -3.46 8.76 4.12
CA TRP A 19 -3.63 10.15 4.51
C TRP A 19 -2.34 10.96 4.31
N LYS A 20 -1.20 10.45 4.78
CA LYS A 20 0.12 11.10 4.73
C LYS A 20 0.51 11.41 3.27
N GLU A 21 0.46 10.40 2.41
CA GLU A 21 0.78 10.55 0.98
C GLU A 21 -0.20 11.50 0.27
N SER A 22 -1.50 11.39 0.56
CA SER A 22 -2.50 12.28 -0.03
C SER A 22 -2.31 13.74 0.43
N MET A 23 -1.93 13.93 1.68
CA MET A 23 -1.67 15.25 2.26
C MET A 23 -0.42 15.89 1.67
N LEU A 24 0.68 15.14 1.56
CA LEU A 24 1.89 15.62 0.90
C LEU A 24 1.59 16.09 -0.53
N LEU A 25 0.83 15.32 -1.30
CA LEU A 25 0.43 15.71 -2.66
C LEU A 25 -0.36 17.03 -2.67
N VAL A 26 -1.31 17.22 -1.73
CA VAL A 26 -2.06 18.48 -1.59
C VAL A 26 -1.12 19.64 -1.27
N LEU A 27 -0.21 19.48 -0.32
CA LEU A 27 0.72 20.53 0.12
C LEU A 27 1.73 20.90 -0.97
N TYR A 28 2.20 19.92 -1.75
CA TYR A 28 3.06 20.17 -2.92
C TYR A 28 2.30 20.91 -4.02
N THR A 29 1.06 20.51 -4.29
CA THR A 29 0.21 21.18 -5.28
C THR A 29 -0.11 22.62 -4.88
N ALA A 30 -0.23 22.89 -3.58
CA ALA A 30 -0.41 24.23 -3.03
C ALA A 30 0.91 25.03 -2.89
N ALA A 31 2.06 24.43 -3.22
CA ALA A 31 3.40 25.02 -3.07
C ALA A 31 3.80 25.43 -1.63
N VAL A 32 3.13 24.86 -0.61
CA VAL A 32 3.39 25.17 0.81
C VAL A 32 4.12 24.05 1.55
N ALA A 33 4.42 22.91 0.91
CA ALA A 33 5.09 21.78 1.55
C ALA A 33 6.47 22.13 2.15
N HIS A 34 7.13 23.16 1.64
CA HIS A 34 8.45 23.60 2.08
C HIS A 34 8.48 23.99 3.58
N VAL A 35 7.38 24.54 4.13
CA VAL A 35 7.32 24.95 5.55
C VAL A 35 7.39 23.77 6.52
N LEU A 36 7.21 22.53 6.04
CA LEU A 36 7.38 21.33 6.86
C LEU A 36 8.87 21.06 7.15
N SER A 37 9.78 21.42 6.25
CA SER A 37 11.18 20.97 6.27
C SER A 37 12.21 22.11 6.34
N ASP A 38 11.88 23.27 5.78
CA ASP A 38 12.79 24.41 5.70
C ASP A 38 12.69 25.32 6.93
N GLU A 39 13.79 25.95 7.33
CA GLU A 39 13.72 26.94 8.42
C GLU A 39 13.16 28.27 7.90
N PRO A 40 12.37 29.03 8.70
CA PRO A 40 11.94 30.34 8.29
C PRO A 40 13.15 31.20 7.89
N PRO A 41 13.01 32.07 6.88
CA PRO A 41 14.11 32.92 6.46
C PRO A 41 14.64 33.74 7.66
N PRO A 42 15.97 33.80 7.88
CA PRO A 42 16.59 34.64 8.90
C PRO A 42 16.22 36.11 8.64
N PRO A 43 16.19 36.98 9.67
CA PRO A 43 15.39 38.21 9.73
C PRO A 43 15.31 38.92 8.38
N PRO A 44 14.23 38.67 7.63
CA PRO A 44 14.15 39.12 6.26
C PRO A 44 13.54 40.53 6.22
N PRO A 45 13.57 41.22 5.07
CA PRO A 45 12.60 42.28 4.82
C PRO A 45 11.19 41.75 5.11
N ALA A 46 10.34 42.56 5.75
CA ALA A 46 9.04 42.16 6.31
C ALA A 46 8.14 41.35 5.36
N ALA A 47 8.28 41.53 4.04
CA ALA A 47 7.54 40.81 3.01
C ALA A 47 7.83 39.30 2.97
N ALA A 48 9.08 38.86 3.15
CA ALA A 48 9.39 37.43 3.13
C ALA A 48 8.99 36.74 4.44
N ALA A 49 9.02 37.44 5.58
CA ALA A 49 8.40 36.96 6.82
C ALA A 49 6.88 36.80 6.67
N ALA A 50 6.22 37.74 6.00
CA ALA A 50 4.78 37.65 5.73
C ALA A 50 4.42 36.50 4.77
N GLY A 51 5.25 36.25 3.74
CA GLY A 51 5.10 35.11 2.84
C GLY A 51 5.19 33.78 3.59
N TRP A 52 6.22 33.60 4.41
CA TRP A 52 6.38 32.40 5.24
C TRP A 52 5.19 32.18 6.19
N ALA A 53 4.77 33.22 6.92
CA ALA A 53 3.66 33.11 7.85
C ALA A 53 2.34 32.74 7.15
N ARG A 54 2.14 33.23 5.93
CA ARG A 54 0.99 32.85 5.10
C ARG A 54 1.08 31.37 4.70
N ASP A 55 2.23 30.92 4.20
CA ASP A 55 2.41 29.55 3.72
C ASP A 55 2.30 28.55 4.88
N ASP A 56 2.84 28.88 6.05
CA ASP A 56 2.67 28.09 7.29
C ASP A 56 1.20 28.00 7.70
N ALA A 57 0.47 29.12 7.71
CA ALA A 57 -0.96 29.12 8.05
C ALA A 57 -1.80 28.30 7.06
N VAL A 58 -1.51 28.39 5.75
CA VAL A 58 -2.19 27.62 4.71
C VAL A 58 -1.87 26.13 4.85
N CYS A 59 -0.59 25.77 5.01
CA CYS A 59 -0.15 24.39 5.20
C CYS A 59 -0.80 23.76 6.44
N ARG A 60 -0.78 24.47 7.57
CA ARG A 60 -1.45 24.06 8.81
C ARG A 60 -2.95 23.90 8.61
N GLY A 61 -3.59 24.82 7.90
CA GLY A 61 -5.00 24.76 7.56
C GLY A 61 -5.37 23.48 6.79
N HIS A 62 -4.58 23.10 5.78
CA HIS A 62 -4.77 21.87 5.03
C HIS A 62 -4.64 20.62 5.91
N ILE A 63 -3.61 20.56 6.76
CA ILE A 63 -3.40 19.44 7.68
C ILE A 63 -4.61 19.29 8.60
N LEU A 64 -5.02 20.37 9.28
CA LEU A 64 -6.11 20.35 10.25
C LEU A 64 -7.48 20.04 9.60
N ALA A 65 -7.75 20.58 8.41
CA ALA A 65 -9.00 20.31 7.69
C ALA A 65 -9.14 18.85 7.23
N ALA A 66 -8.05 18.11 7.19
CA ALA A 66 -8.02 16.69 6.84
C ALA A 66 -7.91 15.77 8.06
N LEU A 67 -8.16 16.28 9.26
CA LEU A 67 -8.29 15.46 10.46
C LEU A 67 -9.76 15.14 10.73
N HIS A 68 -10.04 13.95 11.24
CA HIS A 68 -11.37 13.63 11.74
C HIS A 68 -11.68 14.44 13.01
N ASP A 69 -12.94 14.87 13.20
CA ASP A 69 -13.38 15.70 14.32
C ASP A 69 -12.95 15.15 15.69
N ARG A 70 -12.92 13.81 15.82
CA ARG A 70 -12.47 13.11 17.03
C ARG A 70 -11.04 13.50 17.44
N ILE A 71 -10.13 13.64 16.47
CA ILE A 71 -8.69 13.84 16.74
C ILE A 71 -8.27 15.30 16.52
N PHE A 72 -9.08 16.11 15.84
CA PHE A 72 -8.78 17.52 15.58
C PHE A 72 -8.36 18.31 16.85
N PRO A 73 -9.05 18.18 18.02
CA PRO A 73 -8.68 18.92 19.23
C PRO A 73 -7.26 18.62 19.73
N ASP A 74 -6.73 17.43 19.44
CA ASP A 74 -5.39 17.04 19.88
C ASP A 74 -4.27 17.74 19.10
N TYR A 75 -4.56 18.16 17.88
CA TYR A 75 -3.56 18.73 16.96
C TYR A 75 -3.72 20.22 16.71
N VAL A 76 -4.92 20.80 16.89
CA VAL A 76 -5.16 22.23 16.66
C VAL A 76 -4.29 23.15 17.53
N ARG A 77 -3.83 22.67 18.69
CA ARG A 77 -2.94 23.40 19.61
C ARG A 77 -1.53 23.65 19.08
N HIS A 78 -1.10 22.94 18.03
CA HIS A 78 0.23 23.16 17.44
C HIS A 78 0.24 24.44 16.62
N GLY A 79 1.13 25.38 16.97
CA GLY A 79 1.14 26.73 16.42
C GLY A 79 1.63 26.85 14.98
N THR A 80 2.39 25.87 14.49
CA THR A 80 2.95 25.85 13.13
C THR A 80 2.52 24.59 12.38
N ALA A 81 2.59 24.63 11.05
CA ALA A 81 2.32 23.48 10.20
C ALA A 81 3.28 22.32 10.50
N ARG A 82 4.59 22.62 10.63
CA ARG A 82 5.61 21.64 11.01
C ARG A 82 5.24 20.96 12.34
N ALA A 83 4.91 21.72 13.37
CA ALA A 83 4.62 21.15 14.68
C ALA A 83 3.37 20.24 14.65
N ALA A 84 2.33 20.61 13.89
CA ALA A 84 1.15 19.77 13.69
C ALA A 84 1.49 18.49 12.91
N TRP A 85 2.21 18.62 11.80
CA TRP A 85 2.66 17.50 10.97
C TRP A 85 3.50 16.49 11.76
N GLU A 86 4.50 16.97 12.49
CA GLU A 86 5.36 16.13 13.32
C GLU A 86 4.60 15.48 14.48
N ALA A 87 3.59 16.14 15.04
CA ALA A 87 2.77 15.54 16.09
C ALA A 87 1.93 14.37 15.56
N VAL A 88 1.35 14.52 14.37
CA VAL A 88 0.67 13.41 13.68
C VAL A 88 1.68 12.32 13.36
N ALA A 89 2.83 12.67 12.78
CA ALA A 89 3.90 11.73 12.47
C ALA A 89 4.35 10.95 13.71
N ARG A 90 4.66 11.60 14.84
CA ARG A 90 5.03 10.91 16.09
C ARG A 90 3.95 9.93 16.58
N ALA A 91 2.69 10.25 16.37
CA ALA A 91 1.58 9.40 16.81
C ALA A 91 1.36 8.17 15.92
N TYR A 92 1.77 8.22 14.63
CA TYR A 92 1.40 7.19 13.65
C TYR A 92 2.58 6.60 12.86
N ASP A 93 3.71 7.30 12.70
CA ASP A 93 4.97 6.76 12.19
C ASP A 93 5.46 5.69 13.16
N GLY A 94 5.12 4.44 12.86
CA GLY A 94 5.46 3.27 13.68
C GLY A 94 4.38 2.82 14.68
N ALA A 95 3.28 3.56 14.86
CA ALA A 95 2.14 3.10 15.66
C ALA A 95 1.05 2.38 14.83
N GLY A 96 1.14 2.45 13.49
CA GLY A 96 0.34 1.63 12.58
C GLY A 96 0.99 0.28 12.25
N ALA A 97 0.30 -0.49 11.39
CA ALA A 97 0.64 -1.84 10.91
C ALA A 97 2.04 -2.04 10.27
N LEU A 98 2.93 -1.04 10.37
CA LEU A 98 4.23 -0.98 9.71
C LEU A 98 5.34 -0.44 10.62
N SER A 99 5.19 -0.53 11.94
CA SER A 99 6.41 -0.61 12.75
C SER A 99 7.22 -1.81 12.22
N ALA A 100 8.53 -1.66 12.05
CA ALA A 100 9.33 -2.73 11.47
C ALA A 100 9.21 -4.09 12.21
N GLY A 101 8.89 -4.06 13.51
CA GLY A 101 8.60 -5.26 14.29
C GLY A 101 7.21 -5.83 14.05
N VAL A 102 6.20 -4.98 13.82
CA VAL A 102 4.85 -5.41 13.42
C VAL A 102 4.87 -6.00 12.01
N ALA A 103 5.58 -5.36 11.07
CA ALA A 103 5.76 -5.87 9.72
C ALA A 103 6.48 -7.23 9.71
N ARG A 104 7.50 -7.41 10.56
CA ARG A 104 8.17 -8.71 10.71
C ARG A 104 7.21 -9.78 11.22
N ARG A 105 6.46 -9.52 12.30
CA ARG A 105 5.47 -10.47 12.82
C ARG A 105 4.40 -10.82 11.78
N ALA A 106 3.85 -9.82 11.10
CA ALA A 106 2.86 -10.04 10.05
C ALA A 106 3.43 -10.84 8.86
N PHE A 107 4.72 -10.69 8.55
CA PHE A 107 5.39 -11.52 7.55
C PHE A 107 5.59 -12.96 8.04
N ASP A 108 5.99 -13.13 9.31
CA ASP A 108 6.21 -14.45 9.90
C ASP A 108 4.89 -15.24 10.06
N ASP A 109 3.77 -14.53 10.27
CA ASP A 109 2.41 -15.07 10.39
C ASP A 109 1.67 -15.16 9.03
N LEU A 110 2.36 -14.92 7.90
CA LEU A 110 1.74 -14.85 6.58
C LEU A 110 1.20 -16.23 6.14
N GLU A 111 -0.07 -16.28 5.78
CA GLU A 111 -0.71 -17.46 5.19
C GLU A 111 -1.23 -17.15 3.77
N PHE A 112 -1.09 -18.12 2.87
CA PHE A 112 -1.64 -18.03 1.50
C PHE A 112 -2.95 -18.81 1.37
N TYR A 113 -4.03 -18.10 1.04
CA TYR A 113 -5.36 -18.68 0.88
C TYR A 113 -5.72 -18.88 -0.60
N ALA A 114 -6.22 -20.07 -0.93
CA ALA A 114 -6.58 -20.46 -2.29
C ALA A 114 -7.78 -19.70 -2.87
N ASN A 115 -8.62 -19.11 -2.02
CA ASN A 115 -9.82 -18.36 -2.39
C ASN A 115 -9.60 -16.84 -2.50
N ALA A 116 -8.36 -16.36 -2.32
CA ALA A 116 -8.01 -14.95 -2.48
C ALA A 116 -7.07 -14.76 -3.68
N PRO A 117 -7.03 -13.55 -4.30
CA PRO A 117 -6.15 -13.29 -5.42
C PRO A 117 -4.67 -13.53 -5.06
N LEU A 118 -4.04 -14.50 -5.72
CA LEU A 118 -2.67 -14.93 -5.38
C LEU A 118 -1.66 -13.79 -5.56
N LEU A 119 -1.85 -12.98 -6.61
CA LEU A 119 -0.94 -11.88 -6.93
C LEU A 119 -0.95 -10.79 -5.85
N GLU A 120 -2.11 -10.51 -5.26
CA GLU A 120 -2.23 -9.51 -4.18
C GLU A 120 -1.56 -10.02 -2.90
N GLN A 121 -1.68 -11.30 -2.60
CA GLN A 121 -1.02 -11.93 -1.45
C GLN A 121 0.50 -11.90 -1.58
N ILE A 122 1.05 -12.15 -2.77
CA ILE A 122 2.51 -12.05 -3.02
C ILE A 122 2.98 -10.60 -2.89
N ALA A 123 2.25 -9.64 -3.47
CA ALA A 123 2.56 -8.22 -3.33
C ALA A 123 2.51 -7.77 -1.85
N HIS A 124 1.57 -8.29 -1.07
CA HIS A 124 1.49 -8.02 0.36
C HIS A 124 2.70 -8.54 1.12
N ALA A 125 3.16 -9.76 0.82
CA ALA A 125 4.38 -10.32 1.40
C ALA A 125 5.63 -9.47 1.08
N GLU A 126 5.78 -9.01 -0.16
CA GLU A 126 6.87 -8.09 -0.54
C GLU A 126 6.81 -6.77 0.23
N ALA A 127 5.61 -6.19 0.37
CA ALA A 127 5.41 -4.95 1.12
C ALA A 127 5.75 -5.10 2.61
N LEU A 128 5.37 -6.23 3.23
CA LEU A 128 5.73 -6.55 4.61
C LEU A 128 7.24 -6.71 4.76
N ASN A 129 7.89 -7.46 3.87
CA ASN A 129 9.36 -7.62 3.88
C ASN A 129 10.08 -6.26 3.79
N ALA A 130 9.67 -5.42 2.84
CA ALA A 130 10.23 -4.08 2.63
C ALA A 130 10.05 -3.14 3.84
N ALA A 131 8.99 -3.33 4.62
CA ALA A 131 8.73 -2.55 5.82
C ALA A 131 9.51 -3.04 7.06
N THR A 132 10.20 -4.19 6.99
CA THR A 132 11.04 -4.67 8.11
C THR A 132 12.36 -3.90 8.24
N ARG A 133 13.00 -4.00 9.41
CA ARG A 133 14.31 -3.36 9.67
C ARG A 133 15.43 -3.92 8.81
N LEU A 134 15.35 -5.22 8.51
CA LEU A 134 16.31 -5.96 7.72
C LEU A 134 15.50 -6.79 6.71
N PRO A 135 15.12 -6.19 5.57
CA PRO A 135 14.43 -6.88 4.50
C PRO A 135 15.31 -8.01 3.96
N LEU A 136 14.69 -9.14 3.64
CA LEU A 136 15.33 -10.22 2.90
C LEU A 136 15.70 -9.74 1.49
N GLY A 137 16.83 -10.23 0.97
CA GLY A 137 17.19 -10.05 -0.43
C GLY A 137 16.27 -10.82 -1.37
N ASP A 138 16.41 -10.61 -2.68
CA ASP A 138 15.53 -11.22 -3.70
C ASP A 138 15.49 -12.75 -3.60
N GLU A 139 16.65 -13.40 -3.49
CA GLU A 139 16.77 -14.87 -3.43
C GLU A 139 16.24 -15.43 -2.10
N ASP A 140 16.58 -14.79 -0.97
CA ASP A 140 16.12 -15.20 0.35
C ASP A 140 14.60 -15.07 0.50
N LEU A 141 14.03 -13.96 0.00
CA LEU A 141 12.59 -13.74 -0.01
C LEU A 141 11.88 -14.76 -0.91
N ALA A 142 12.43 -15.01 -2.10
CA ALA A 142 11.86 -15.97 -3.03
C ALA A 142 11.91 -17.39 -2.46
N GLY A 143 13.01 -17.78 -1.81
CA GLY A 143 13.14 -19.04 -1.10
C GLY A 143 12.10 -19.19 0.00
N ALA A 144 11.98 -18.18 0.88
CA ALA A 144 10.99 -18.17 1.95
C ALA A 144 9.55 -18.27 1.41
N LEU A 145 9.22 -17.50 0.35
CA LEU A 145 7.90 -17.56 -0.25
C LEU A 145 7.63 -18.89 -0.95
N CYS A 146 8.63 -19.55 -1.56
CA CYS A 146 8.41 -20.86 -2.18
C CYS A 146 7.99 -21.94 -1.17
N GLU A 147 8.43 -21.83 0.09
CA GLU A 147 8.00 -22.73 1.18
C GLU A 147 6.58 -22.41 1.67
N MET A 148 6.17 -21.14 1.65
CA MET A 148 4.83 -20.70 2.11
C MET A 148 3.75 -20.81 1.03
N LEU A 149 4.13 -20.67 -0.23
CA LEU A 149 3.22 -20.63 -1.37
C LEU A 149 2.59 -22.01 -1.65
N PRO A 150 1.41 -22.06 -2.30
CA PRO A 150 0.85 -23.32 -2.76
C PRO A 150 1.84 -24.10 -3.64
N GLY A 151 1.85 -25.43 -3.52
CA GLY A 151 2.78 -26.29 -4.27
C GLY A 151 2.71 -26.15 -5.80
N SER A 152 1.59 -25.67 -6.34
CA SER A 152 1.44 -25.31 -7.75
C SER A 152 2.25 -24.08 -8.18
N VAL A 153 2.80 -23.34 -7.21
CA VAL A 153 3.58 -22.11 -7.40
C VAL A 153 5.01 -22.30 -6.89
N GLY A 154 5.18 -22.68 -5.62
CA GLY A 154 6.50 -22.75 -4.96
C GLY A 154 7.46 -23.72 -5.65
N GLY A 155 7.07 -24.99 -5.76
CA GLY A 155 7.90 -26.01 -6.42
C GLY A 155 8.31 -25.65 -7.86
N PRO A 156 7.36 -25.26 -8.74
CA PRO A 156 7.69 -24.80 -10.08
C PRO A 156 8.52 -23.52 -10.14
N ALA A 157 8.48 -22.63 -9.14
CA ALA A 157 9.34 -21.45 -9.11
C ALA A 157 10.79 -21.86 -8.79
N SER A 158 11.01 -22.67 -7.74
CA SER A 158 12.35 -23.14 -7.34
C SER A 158 13.03 -24.03 -8.40
N ALA A 159 12.25 -24.84 -9.12
CA ALA A 159 12.80 -25.71 -10.16
C ALA A 159 13.36 -24.94 -11.38
N ARG A 160 12.94 -23.68 -11.60
CA ARG A 160 13.31 -22.92 -12.81
C ARG A 160 14.71 -22.34 -12.78
N SER A 161 15.26 -22.14 -11.58
CA SER A 161 16.57 -21.54 -11.38
C SER A 161 17.57 -22.55 -10.79
N GLY A 162 17.39 -23.83 -11.13
CA GLY A 162 18.36 -24.89 -10.82
C GLY A 162 18.53 -25.19 -9.33
N GLY A 163 17.52 -24.87 -8.50
CA GLY A 163 17.53 -25.06 -7.05
C GLY A 163 17.57 -23.76 -6.24
N GLY A 164 17.91 -22.61 -6.86
CA GLY A 164 17.65 -21.29 -6.31
C GLY A 164 16.30 -20.75 -6.81
N ALA A 165 15.65 -19.86 -6.05
CA ALA A 165 14.45 -19.16 -6.49
C ALA A 165 14.71 -17.64 -6.55
N THR A 166 14.08 -16.95 -7.49
CA THR A 166 14.08 -15.48 -7.57
C THR A 166 12.65 -14.97 -7.53
N MET A 167 12.43 -13.72 -7.10
CA MET A 167 11.06 -13.17 -7.12
C MET A 167 10.53 -13.09 -8.54
N ARG A 168 11.40 -12.91 -9.54
CA ARG A 168 11.04 -12.97 -10.95
C ARG A 168 10.41 -14.30 -11.35
N ASP A 169 10.93 -15.41 -10.84
CA ASP A 169 10.40 -16.75 -11.13
C ASP A 169 9.10 -17.01 -10.37
N VAL A 170 9.01 -16.62 -9.09
CA VAL A 170 7.79 -16.68 -8.28
C VAL A 170 6.66 -15.95 -8.98
N TRP A 171 6.87 -14.68 -9.34
CA TRP A 171 5.89 -13.86 -10.04
C TRP A 171 5.51 -14.42 -11.42
N ARG A 172 6.46 -15.03 -12.15
CA ARG A 172 6.17 -15.67 -13.44
C ARG A 172 5.22 -16.85 -13.27
N VAL A 173 5.48 -17.74 -12.31
CA VAL A 173 4.63 -18.90 -12.06
C VAL A 173 3.28 -18.48 -11.51
N ALA A 174 3.25 -17.56 -10.55
CA ALA A 174 2.02 -17.04 -9.96
C ALA A 174 1.08 -16.44 -11.02
N ARG A 175 1.60 -15.64 -11.97
CA ARG A 175 0.79 -15.11 -13.08
C ARG A 175 0.19 -16.21 -13.96
N LEU A 176 0.94 -17.29 -14.24
CA LEU A 176 0.42 -18.42 -15.02
C LEU A 176 -0.69 -19.15 -14.28
N VAL A 177 -0.51 -19.40 -12.98
CA VAL A 177 -1.53 -20.03 -12.12
C VAL A 177 -2.78 -19.15 -12.06
N GLU A 178 -2.61 -17.85 -11.85
CA GLU A 178 -3.74 -16.94 -11.70
C GLU A 178 -4.51 -16.73 -13.01
N THR A 179 -3.80 -16.68 -14.14
CA THR A 179 -4.44 -16.67 -15.47
C THR A 179 -5.32 -17.91 -15.66
N ARG A 180 -4.84 -19.09 -15.25
CA ARG A 180 -5.63 -20.33 -15.33
C ARG A 180 -6.84 -20.32 -14.40
N ARG A 181 -6.71 -19.75 -13.19
CA ARG A 181 -7.84 -19.56 -12.26
C ARG A 181 -8.91 -18.66 -12.89
N VAL A 182 -8.51 -17.48 -13.37
CA VAL A 182 -9.42 -16.51 -14.02
C VAL A 182 -10.10 -17.11 -15.25
N CYS A 183 -9.36 -17.79 -16.13
CA CYS A 183 -9.96 -18.46 -17.30
C CYS A 183 -10.98 -19.54 -16.90
N ARG A 184 -10.73 -20.28 -15.82
CA ARG A 184 -11.67 -21.28 -15.31
C ARG A 184 -12.95 -20.63 -14.77
N GLU A 185 -12.80 -19.60 -13.95
CA GLU A 185 -13.95 -18.85 -13.41
C GLU A 185 -14.77 -18.16 -14.51
N ASP A 186 -14.10 -17.61 -15.53
CA ASP A 186 -14.77 -17.02 -16.70
C ASP A 186 -15.53 -18.09 -17.49
N MET A 187 -14.94 -19.28 -17.69
CA MET A 187 -15.62 -20.39 -18.34
C MET A 187 -16.81 -20.91 -17.51
N GLU A 188 -16.71 -20.93 -16.19
CA GLU A 188 -17.81 -21.33 -15.30
C GLU A 188 -18.96 -20.31 -15.34
N ARG A 189 -18.66 -19.02 -15.36
CA ARG A 189 -19.66 -17.93 -15.37
C ARG A 189 -20.26 -17.68 -16.76
N HIS A 190 -19.44 -17.72 -17.80
CA HIS A 190 -19.77 -17.24 -19.14
C HIS A 190 -19.56 -18.27 -20.24
N GLY A 191 -18.80 -19.34 -19.97
CA GLY A 191 -18.54 -20.39 -20.93
C GLY A 191 -19.82 -21.15 -21.27
N ARG A 192 -20.12 -21.26 -22.57
CA ARG A 192 -21.21 -22.08 -23.08
C ARG A 192 -20.68 -23.46 -23.44
N CYS A 193 -21.41 -24.51 -23.05
CA CYS A 193 -21.13 -25.86 -23.49
C CYS A 193 -21.22 -25.93 -25.03
N TRP A 194 -20.17 -26.41 -25.68
CA TRP A 194 -20.13 -26.55 -27.15
C TRP A 194 -21.19 -27.53 -27.71
N ARG A 195 -21.75 -28.41 -26.86
CA ARG A 195 -22.77 -29.39 -27.26
C ARG A 195 -24.20 -28.83 -27.17
N CYS A 196 -24.57 -28.19 -26.07
CA CYS A 196 -25.95 -27.74 -25.84
C CYS A 196 -26.11 -26.21 -25.69
N GLY A 197 -25.01 -25.45 -25.75
CA GLY A 197 -25.00 -23.99 -25.61
C GLY A 197 -25.29 -23.46 -24.20
N LYS A 198 -25.63 -24.32 -23.23
CA LYS A 198 -25.93 -23.89 -21.85
C LYS A 198 -24.65 -23.66 -21.04
N PRO A 199 -24.63 -22.67 -20.12
CA PRO A 199 -23.48 -22.41 -19.26
C PRO A 199 -23.34 -23.44 -18.12
N GLY A 200 -22.23 -23.36 -17.38
CA GLY A 200 -22.03 -24.08 -16.11
C GLY A 200 -21.57 -25.54 -16.20
N HIS A 201 -21.20 -26.05 -17.38
CA HIS A 201 -20.61 -27.39 -17.52
C HIS A 201 -19.76 -27.56 -18.79
N HIS A 202 -18.79 -28.47 -18.74
CA HIS A 202 -18.01 -28.90 -19.91
C HIS A 202 -18.82 -29.82 -20.83
N SER A 203 -18.45 -29.87 -22.12
CA SER A 203 -19.08 -30.76 -23.12
C SER A 203 -18.98 -32.25 -22.80
N SER A 204 -17.96 -32.66 -22.03
CA SER A 204 -17.80 -34.03 -21.52
C SER A 204 -18.85 -34.42 -20.48
N ASN A 205 -19.45 -33.43 -19.80
CA ASN A 205 -20.41 -33.62 -18.72
C ASN A 205 -21.83 -33.20 -19.13
N CYS A 206 -22.07 -33.05 -20.45
CA CYS A 206 -23.36 -32.66 -20.99
C CYS A 206 -24.32 -33.86 -21.02
N MET A 207 -25.40 -33.80 -20.24
CA MET A 207 -26.47 -34.81 -20.22
C MET A 207 -27.55 -34.57 -21.30
N GLY A 208 -27.27 -33.68 -22.26
CA GLY A 208 -28.14 -33.38 -23.42
C GLY A 208 -27.46 -33.76 -24.72
#